data_AF-A0A7Y3LL73-F1
#
_entry.id   AF-A0A7Y3LL73-F1
#
_cell.length_a   1.000
_cell.length_b   1.000
_cell.length_c   1.000
_cell.angle_alpha   90.00
_cell.angle_beta   90.00
_cell.angle_gamma   90.00
#
_symmetry.space_group_name_H-M   'P 1'
#
loop_
_entity.id
_entity.type
_entity.pdbx_description
1 polymer ?
#
loop_
_entity_poly.entity_id
_entity_poly.type
_entity_poly.pdbx_seq_one_letter_code
_entity_poly.pdbx_strand_id
1 'polypeptide(L)'
;MSLEKLTRSAAQVLVEDSLSEVVDLVAFSPRENYFEVHSNEGSVTFRRVAKTSSDESDEQFEVVEETGLNPLLNQDPTSFCSIEDQRNGGYLKRNENSYPYAFEHLAQIWDHKCAPDIFVSHTPAHNFESRGGHRGEHGSLDILQTRAPFIISGSGVGNQGLVEGHGRIVDVAPTILNLLGYSKMSFGGSSKDKKYLISQDGDSMDGFIESGGANHVVVFLLDGCNPNVLFEAIRKGLTPNLASLVLNGSAFKHGIFASMPSVTLANHTSLLTGSHPGHHGVL
;
A
#
# COMPACT_ATOMS: atom_id res chain seq x y z
N MET A 1 18.21 30.78 5.38
CA MET A 1 18.13 29.38 5.84
C MET A 1 17.80 28.53 4.62
N SER A 2 18.51 27.44 4.33
CA SER A 2 18.19 26.59 3.17
C SER A 2 16.83 25.91 3.36
N LEU A 3 16.16 25.55 2.27
CA LEU A 3 14.89 24.80 2.31
C LEU A 3 15.05 23.51 3.11
N GLU A 4 16.13 22.76 2.87
CA GLU A 4 16.44 21.54 3.64
C GLU A 4 16.50 21.78 5.16
N LYS A 5 17.11 22.88 5.61
CA LYS A 5 17.19 23.20 7.04
C LYS A 5 15.82 23.57 7.61
N LEU A 6 14.96 24.25 6.84
CA LEU A 6 13.58 24.51 7.21
C LEU A 6 12.78 23.20 7.33
N THR A 7 12.91 22.31 6.36
CA THR A 7 12.25 21.00 6.32
C THR A 7 12.60 20.17 7.55
N ARG A 8 13.89 20.05 7.88
CA ARG A 8 14.35 19.34 9.08
C ARG A 8 13.82 19.95 10.37
N SER A 9 13.83 21.28 10.49
CA SER A 9 13.28 21.96 11.68
C SER A 9 11.78 21.76 11.81
N ALA A 10 11.03 21.78 10.71
CA ALA A 10 9.59 21.49 10.72
C ALA A 10 9.32 20.04 11.11
N ALA A 11 10.08 19.08 10.56
CA ALA A 11 9.96 17.67 10.92
C ALA A 11 10.20 17.44 12.42
N GLN A 12 11.22 18.08 13.00
CA GLN A 12 11.50 18.01 14.45
C GLN A 12 10.33 18.48 15.31
N VAL A 13 9.67 19.59 14.95
CA VAL A 13 8.50 20.10 15.69
C VAL A 13 7.31 19.14 15.54
N LEU A 14 7.10 18.60 14.34
CA LEU A 14 5.96 17.72 14.04
C LEU A 14 6.06 16.35 14.75
N VAL A 15 7.25 15.93 15.17
CA VAL A 15 7.47 14.68 15.90
C VAL A 15 7.73 14.89 17.40
N GLU A 16 7.46 16.08 17.95
CA GLU A 16 7.54 16.27 19.40
C GLU A 16 6.55 15.35 20.14
N ASP A 17 6.89 14.92 21.35
CA ASP A 17 6.05 14.04 22.18
C ASP A 17 4.63 14.60 22.39
N SER A 18 4.48 15.94 22.38
CA SER A 18 3.18 16.62 22.51
C SER A 18 2.22 16.32 21.34
N LEU A 19 2.76 15.89 20.20
CA LEU A 19 2.02 15.50 19.01
C LEU A 19 1.99 13.98 18.78
N SER A 20 2.58 13.17 19.68
CA SER A 20 2.71 11.72 19.50
C SER A 20 1.37 10.96 19.44
N GLU A 21 0.27 11.54 19.93
CA GLU A 21 -1.08 10.97 19.78
C GLU A 21 -1.72 11.30 18.42
N VAL A 22 -1.14 12.23 17.65
CA VAL A 22 -1.68 12.75 16.38
C VAL A 22 -0.81 12.37 15.19
N VAL A 23 0.50 12.61 15.28
CA VAL A 23 1.47 12.39 14.20
C VAL A 23 2.15 11.05 14.42
N ASP A 24 2.01 10.16 13.44
CA ASP A 24 2.67 8.86 13.44
C ASP A 24 4.13 9.01 12.99
N LEU A 25 4.34 9.51 11.79
CA LEU A 25 5.66 9.76 11.24
C LEU A 25 5.65 10.93 10.28
N VAL A 26 6.82 11.49 10.06
CA VAL A 26 7.07 12.58 9.11
C VAL A 26 8.16 12.14 8.17
N ALA A 27 7.94 12.27 6.87
CA ALA A 27 8.89 11.88 5.84
C ALA A 27 9.19 13.01 4.86
N PHE A 28 10.41 13.07 4.36
CA PHE A 28 10.83 13.99 3.29
C PHE A 28 12.02 13.43 2.51
N SER A 29 12.22 13.93 1.29
CA SER A 29 13.41 13.62 0.48
C SER A 29 14.38 14.81 0.50
N PRO A 30 15.51 14.74 1.25
CA PRO A 30 16.50 15.84 1.26
C PRO A 30 17.25 15.99 -0.05
N ARG A 31 17.32 14.93 -0.87
CA ARG A 31 17.96 14.89 -2.18
C ARG A 31 17.50 13.65 -2.94
N GLU A 32 17.70 13.66 -4.25
CA GLU A 32 17.35 12.56 -5.15
C GLU A 32 17.77 11.18 -4.59
N ASN A 33 16.81 10.24 -4.56
CA ASN A 33 16.95 8.87 -4.08
C ASN A 33 17.31 8.70 -2.58
N TYR A 34 17.26 9.76 -1.78
CA TYR A 34 17.43 9.68 -0.32
C TYR A 34 16.17 10.17 0.37
N PHE A 35 15.80 9.47 1.44
CA PHE A 35 14.56 9.71 2.18
C PHE A 35 14.85 9.64 3.67
N GLU A 36 14.23 10.53 4.41
CA GLU A 36 14.28 10.55 5.86
C GLU A 36 12.89 10.42 6.42
N VAL A 37 12.78 9.62 7.48
CA VAL A 37 11.54 9.35 8.18
C VAL A 37 11.79 9.50 9.67
N HIS A 38 11.01 10.35 10.30
CA HIS A 38 11.13 10.74 11.69
C HIS A 38 9.85 10.39 12.44
N SER A 39 9.98 9.93 13.67
CA SER A 39 8.92 9.79 14.66
C SER A 39 9.39 10.42 15.98
N ASN A 40 8.54 10.42 17.01
CA ASN A 40 8.94 10.93 18.32
C ASN A 40 9.94 10.01 19.05
N GLU A 41 10.10 8.76 18.59
CA GLU A 41 10.98 7.76 19.20
C GLU A 41 12.30 7.55 18.44
N GLY A 42 12.43 8.11 17.24
CA GLY A 42 13.63 7.96 16.43
C GLY A 42 13.42 8.30 14.96
N SER A 43 14.40 7.94 14.15
CA SER A 43 14.40 8.21 12.72
C SER A 43 15.18 7.17 11.94
N VAL A 44 14.84 7.03 10.66
CA VAL A 44 15.59 6.26 9.68
C VAL A 44 15.86 7.12 8.46
N THR A 45 17.09 7.04 7.94
CA THR A 45 17.45 7.49 6.61
C THR A 45 17.66 6.27 5.74
N PHE A 46 17.01 6.24 4.58
CA PHE A 46 17.20 5.19 3.59
C PHE A 46 17.39 5.77 2.20
N ARG A 47 17.92 4.95 1.29
CA ARG A 47 18.11 5.32 -0.12
C ARG A 47 17.57 4.28 -1.07
N ARG A 48 17.08 4.73 -2.22
CA ARG A 48 16.78 3.86 -3.37
C ARG A 48 18.11 3.47 -4.03
N VAL A 49 18.28 2.17 -4.29
CA VAL A 49 19.48 1.61 -4.93
C VAL A 49 19.10 1.14 -6.33
N ALA A 50 19.99 1.40 -7.31
CA ALA A 50 19.79 0.89 -8.66
C ALA A 50 19.75 -0.64 -8.65
N LYS A 51 18.83 -1.23 -9.42
CA LYS A 51 18.72 -2.68 -9.58
C LYS A 51 20.07 -3.26 -10.00
N THR A 52 20.52 -4.29 -9.30
CA THR A 52 21.83 -4.89 -9.57
C THR A 52 21.76 -5.95 -10.67
N SER A 53 20.56 -6.40 -11.00
CA SER A 53 20.28 -7.32 -12.11
C SER A 53 18.93 -7.03 -12.77
N SER A 54 18.79 -7.44 -14.04
CA SER A 54 17.52 -7.37 -14.79
C SER A 54 16.45 -8.34 -14.29
N ASP A 55 16.79 -9.23 -13.35
CA ASP A 55 15.90 -10.27 -12.84
C ASP A 55 15.25 -9.85 -11.50
N GLU A 56 15.61 -8.68 -10.96
CA GLU A 56 14.96 -8.06 -9.80
C GLU A 56 13.66 -7.36 -10.24
N SER A 57 12.50 -7.88 -9.80
CA SER A 57 11.18 -7.29 -10.08
C SER A 57 10.98 -5.95 -9.37
N ASP A 58 11.44 -5.84 -8.12
CA ASP A 58 11.08 -4.73 -7.23
C ASP A 58 12.23 -3.74 -7.01
N GLU A 59 11.87 -2.49 -6.70
CA GLU A 59 12.82 -1.47 -6.26
C GLU A 59 13.57 -1.93 -4.99
N GLN A 60 14.85 -1.63 -4.90
CA GLN A 60 15.69 -1.99 -3.75
C GLN A 60 15.98 -0.76 -2.90
N PHE A 61 15.91 -0.94 -1.58
CA PHE A 61 16.16 0.12 -0.61
C PHE A 61 17.19 -0.32 0.41
N GLU A 62 18.05 0.63 0.80
CA GLU A 62 19.09 0.40 1.80
C GLU A 62 18.95 1.42 2.92
N VAL A 63 18.92 0.94 4.17
CA VAL A 63 19.01 1.80 5.36
C VAL A 63 20.44 2.33 5.48
N VAL A 64 20.55 3.65 5.54
CA VAL A 64 21.84 4.37 5.61
C VAL A 64 22.18 4.73 7.04
N GLU A 65 21.19 5.19 7.80
CA GLU A 65 21.37 5.66 9.17
C GLU A 65 20.10 5.46 9.98
N GLU A 66 20.25 5.15 11.26
CA GLU A 66 19.16 5.07 12.23
C GLU A 66 19.56 5.85 13.49
N THR A 67 18.59 6.52 14.10
CA THR A 67 18.76 7.17 15.41
C THR A 67 17.55 6.82 16.27
N GLY A 68 17.77 6.34 17.49
CA GLY A 68 16.66 5.87 18.33
C GLY A 68 16.00 4.62 17.72
N LEU A 69 14.67 4.59 17.70
CA LEU A 69 13.91 3.52 17.04
C LEU A 69 13.64 3.84 15.57
N ASN A 70 13.91 2.88 14.68
CA ASN A 70 13.53 2.99 13.28
C ASN A 70 12.00 2.86 13.13
N PRO A 71 11.28 3.90 12.66
CA PRO A 71 9.83 3.87 12.54
C PRO A 71 9.30 2.90 11.47
N LEU A 72 10.15 2.48 10.53
CA LEU A 72 9.78 1.59 9.41
C LEU A 72 10.31 0.16 9.58
N LEU A 73 10.85 -0.18 10.76
CA LEU A 73 11.51 -1.47 10.99
C LEU A 73 10.59 -2.67 10.75
N ASN A 74 9.34 -2.58 11.22
CA ASN A 74 8.37 -3.65 11.04
C ASN A 74 7.66 -3.51 9.67
N GLN A 75 7.93 -4.44 8.76
CA GLN A 75 7.35 -4.51 7.42
C GLN A 75 6.41 -5.73 7.25
N ASP A 76 6.09 -6.45 8.34
CA ASP A 76 5.33 -7.70 8.28
C ASP A 76 3.90 -7.50 7.73
N PRO A 77 3.57 -8.04 6.54
CA PRO A 77 2.25 -7.89 5.94
C PRO A 77 1.18 -8.73 6.63
N THR A 78 1.55 -9.64 7.54
CA THR A 78 0.62 -10.56 8.21
C THR A 78 0.12 -10.05 9.56
N SER A 79 0.67 -8.95 10.06
CA SER A 79 0.29 -8.33 11.33
C SER A 79 -1.20 -7.97 11.38
N PHE A 80 -1.88 -8.24 12.51
CA PHE A 80 -3.31 -7.97 12.73
C PHE A 80 -4.24 -8.50 11.62
N CYS A 81 -3.97 -9.70 11.10
CA CYS A 81 -4.78 -10.35 10.04
C CYS A 81 -6.01 -11.10 10.55
N SER A 82 -6.31 -11.08 11.86
CA SER A 82 -7.57 -11.59 12.40
C SER A 82 -8.43 -10.49 13.04
N ILE A 83 -9.75 -10.73 13.07
CA ILE A 83 -10.69 -9.81 13.74
C ILE A 83 -10.49 -9.78 15.26
N GLU A 84 -9.95 -10.85 15.83
CA GLU A 84 -9.63 -10.94 17.26
C GLU A 84 -8.43 -10.08 17.61
N ASP A 85 -7.35 -10.17 16.82
CA ASP A 85 -6.15 -9.33 17.01
C ASP A 85 -6.48 -7.84 16.90
N GLN A 86 -7.30 -7.46 15.90
CA GLN A 86 -7.72 -6.06 15.73
C GLN A 86 -8.56 -5.56 16.91
N ARG A 87 -9.47 -6.40 17.44
CA ARG A 87 -10.29 -6.02 18.61
C ARG A 87 -9.48 -5.88 19.88
N ASN A 88 -8.47 -6.73 20.05
CA ASN A 88 -7.60 -6.70 21.22
C ASN A 88 -6.56 -5.58 21.15
N GLY A 89 -6.10 -5.23 19.94
CA GLY A 89 -5.08 -4.20 19.71
C GLY A 89 -5.60 -2.76 19.81
N GLY A 90 -6.89 -2.52 19.53
CA GLY A 90 -7.44 -1.16 19.52
C GLY A 90 -6.77 -0.27 18.47
N TYR A 91 -6.46 0.98 18.82
CA TYR A 91 -5.66 1.85 17.96
C TYR A 91 -4.18 1.52 18.16
N LEU A 92 -3.56 0.98 17.12
CA LEU A 92 -2.17 0.54 17.16
C LEU A 92 -1.24 1.71 17.44
N LYS A 93 -0.34 1.52 18.40
CA LYS A 93 0.80 2.42 18.60
C LYS A 93 1.93 2.05 17.64
N ARG A 94 2.82 3.01 17.39
CA ARG A 94 3.96 2.86 16.46
C ARG A 94 4.74 1.57 16.64
N ASN A 95 5.10 1.24 17.88
CA ASN A 95 5.92 0.08 18.22
C ASN A 95 5.18 -1.26 18.09
N GLU A 96 3.86 -1.23 17.99
CA GLU A 96 3.00 -2.41 17.74
C GLU A 96 2.63 -2.51 16.25
N ASN A 97 2.78 -1.43 15.50
CA ASN A 97 2.33 -1.32 14.13
C ASN A 97 3.27 -2.05 13.15
N SER A 98 2.78 -2.25 11.94
CA SER A 98 3.56 -2.74 10.80
C SER A 98 3.30 -1.81 9.61
N TYR A 99 4.32 -1.62 8.78
CA TYR A 99 4.27 -0.74 7.61
C TYR A 99 4.77 -1.48 6.37
N PRO A 100 4.02 -2.47 5.84
CA PRO A 100 4.43 -3.22 4.67
C PRO A 100 4.67 -2.29 3.47
N TYR A 101 5.76 -2.53 2.75
CA TYR A 101 6.18 -1.73 1.59
C TYR A 101 6.47 -0.26 1.90
N ALA A 102 6.70 0.13 3.16
CA ALA A 102 6.82 1.55 3.52
C ALA A 102 7.95 2.28 2.79
N PHE A 103 9.06 1.61 2.52
CA PHE A 103 10.16 2.22 1.76
C PHE A 103 9.73 2.61 0.35
N GLU A 104 9.10 1.68 -0.38
CA GLU A 104 8.54 1.90 -1.73
C GLU A 104 7.44 2.96 -1.70
N HIS A 105 6.47 2.79 -0.79
CA HIS A 105 5.32 3.67 -0.63
C HIS A 105 5.71 5.12 -0.33
N LEU A 106 6.73 5.35 0.49
CA LEU A 106 7.22 6.70 0.76
C LEU A 106 8.05 7.22 -0.40
N ALA A 107 8.98 6.43 -0.93
CA ALA A 107 9.89 6.88 -1.97
C ALA A 107 9.15 7.37 -3.22
N GLN A 108 8.12 6.64 -3.66
CA GLN A 108 7.36 6.99 -4.86
C GLN A 108 6.67 8.36 -4.78
N ILE A 109 6.37 8.88 -3.58
CA ILE A 109 5.74 10.19 -3.41
C ILE A 109 6.59 11.28 -4.08
N TRP A 110 7.92 11.19 -3.93
CA TRP A 110 8.87 12.17 -4.46
C TRP A 110 9.30 11.92 -5.91
N ASP A 111 8.79 10.88 -6.57
CA ASP A 111 8.99 10.69 -8.01
C ASP A 111 8.15 11.67 -8.84
N HIS A 112 7.10 12.25 -8.24
CA HIS A 112 6.29 13.26 -8.91
C HIS A 112 6.92 14.65 -8.81
N LYS A 113 6.87 15.42 -9.92
CA LYS A 113 7.33 16.82 -9.96
C LYS A 113 6.59 17.78 -9.01
N CYS A 114 5.41 17.39 -8.53
CA CYS A 114 4.60 18.15 -7.58
C CYS A 114 4.58 17.49 -6.18
N ALA A 115 5.58 16.68 -5.85
CA ALA A 115 5.72 16.09 -4.53
C ALA A 115 5.75 17.18 -3.44
N PRO A 116 5.23 16.87 -2.23
CA PRO A 116 5.27 17.81 -1.11
C PRO A 116 6.70 17.97 -0.58
N ASP A 117 6.98 19.10 0.08
CA ASP A 117 8.23 19.28 0.83
C ASP A 117 8.32 18.33 2.03
N ILE A 118 7.17 18.02 2.65
CA ILE A 118 7.02 17.15 3.81
C ILE A 118 5.74 16.32 3.66
N PHE A 119 5.84 15.02 3.93
CA PHE A 119 4.72 14.12 4.14
C PHE A 119 4.53 13.88 5.64
N VAL A 120 3.28 13.89 6.11
CA VAL A 120 2.91 13.62 7.51
C VAL A 120 1.88 12.52 7.54
N SER A 121 2.20 11.39 8.18
CA SER A 121 1.24 10.33 8.49
C SER A 121 0.66 10.56 9.87
N HIS A 122 -0.64 10.36 10.02
CA HIS A 122 -1.32 10.49 11.30
C HIS A 122 -1.43 9.13 12.00
N THR A 123 -1.54 9.13 13.33
CA THR A 123 -1.77 7.90 14.09
C THR A 123 -3.12 7.27 13.71
N PRO A 124 -3.28 5.94 13.85
CA PRO A 124 -4.57 5.29 13.62
C PRO A 124 -5.71 5.80 14.53
N ALA A 125 -5.37 6.39 15.68
CA ALA A 125 -6.33 6.96 16.63
C ALA A 125 -6.86 8.33 16.20
N HIS A 126 -6.09 9.07 15.39
CA HIS A 126 -6.41 10.44 15.07
C HIS A 126 -7.55 10.54 14.05
N ASN A 127 -8.54 11.37 14.37
CA ASN A 127 -9.65 11.71 13.48
C ASN A 127 -10.02 13.19 13.62
N PHE A 128 -10.81 13.70 12.68
CA PHE A 128 -11.23 15.10 12.62
C PHE A 128 -12.67 15.33 13.07
N GLU A 129 -13.30 14.41 13.83
CA GLU A 129 -14.71 14.51 14.22
C GLU A 129 -15.02 15.83 14.94
N SER A 130 -14.14 16.27 15.84
CA SER A 130 -14.25 17.55 16.57
C SER A 130 -14.20 18.81 15.67
N ARG A 131 -13.76 18.66 14.42
CA ARG A 131 -13.62 19.71 13.40
C ARG A 131 -14.59 19.51 12.23
N GLY A 132 -15.57 18.61 12.37
CA GLY A 132 -16.57 18.32 11.34
C GLY A 132 -16.18 17.24 10.34
N GLY A 133 -15.09 16.51 10.57
CA GLY A 133 -14.70 15.32 9.80
C GLY A 133 -15.49 14.07 10.20
N HIS A 134 -15.12 12.92 9.64
CA HIS A 134 -15.82 11.66 9.91
C HIS A 134 -15.23 10.93 11.13
N ARG A 135 -16.07 10.06 11.72
CA ARG A 135 -15.66 9.20 12.85
C ARG A 135 -14.69 8.09 12.43
N GLY A 136 -14.78 7.65 11.18
CA GLY A 136 -13.83 6.74 10.55
C GLY A 136 -13.26 7.41 9.31
N GLU A 137 -11.94 7.38 9.19
CA GLU A 137 -11.15 7.99 8.12
C GLU A 137 -10.05 6.99 7.72
N HIS A 138 -9.36 7.28 6.62
CA HIS A 138 -8.16 6.57 6.22
C HIS A 138 -7.20 7.51 5.49
N GLY A 139 -5.97 7.06 5.22
CA GLY A 139 -4.93 7.86 4.56
C GLY A 139 -3.53 7.70 5.17
N SER A 140 -3.44 7.03 6.33
CA SER A 140 -2.17 6.75 7.00
C SER A 140 -1.48 5.49 6.46
N LEU A 141 -0.19 5.36 6.79
CA LEU A 141 0.69 4.26 6.35
C LEU A 141 0.48 2.95 7.15
N ASP A 142 -0.35 2.95 8.20
CA ASP A 142 -0.49 1.82 9.10
C ASP A 142 -1.11 0.57 8.44
N ILE A 143 -0.81 -0.60 9.03
CA ILE A 143 -1.26 -1.93 8.55
C ILE A 143 -2.77 -2.06 8.38
N LEU A 144 -3.59 -1.34 9.17
CA LEU A 144 -5.04 -1.49 9.14
C LEU A 144 -5.66 -0.62 8.05
N GLN A 145 -5.19 0.62 7.89
CA GLN A 145 -5.70 1.54 6.87
C GLN A 145 -5.20 1.21 5.47
N THR A 146 -4.00 0.66 5.34
CA THR A 146 -3.44 0.29 4.03
C THR A 146 -4.00 -1.02 3.48
N ARG A 147 -4.62 -1.88 4.30
CA ARG A 147 -5.07 -3.21 3.87
C ARG A 147 -6.53 -3.23 3.43
N ALA A 148 -6.76 -3.61 2.18
CA ALA A 148 -8.09 -3.82 1.60
C ALA A 148 -8.34 -5.31 1.26
N PRO A 149 -9.60 -5.77 1.22
CA PRO A 149 -9.94 -7.11 0.76
C PRO A 149 -9.68 -7.27 -0.74
N PHE A 150 -9.31 -8.47 -1.15
CA PHE A 150 -9.19 -8.85 -2.55
C PHE A 150 -9.87 -10.18 -2.80
N ILE A 151 -10.79 -10.21 -3.77
CA ILE A 151 -11.53 -11.39 -4.20
C ILE A 151 -11.55 -11.37 -5.73
N ILE A 152 -11.24 -12.49 -6.35
CA ILE A 152 -11.24 -12.69 -7.80
C ILE A 152 -11.97 -13.99 -8.13
N SER A 153 -12.86 -13.99 -9.11
CA SER A 153 -13.69 -15.16 -9.44
C SER A 153 -14.20 -15.10 -10.87
N GLY A 154 -14.47 -16.27 -11.45
CA GLY A 154 -15.08 -16.40 -12.77
C GLY A 154 -14.15 -17.01 -13.81
N SER A 155 -14.45 -16.74 -15.09
CA SER A 155 -13.74 -17.35 -16.22
C SER A 155 -12.24 -17.05 -16.17
N GLY A 156 -11.43 -18.10 -16.27
CA GLY A 156 -9.97 -18.00 -16.30
C GLY A 156 -9.29 -17.86 -14.94
N VAL A 157 -10.07 -17.74 -13.85
CA VAL A 157 -9.58 -17.62 -12.48
C VAL A 157 -9.62 -18.99 -11.80
N GLY A 158 -8.54 -19.34 -11.11
CA GLY A 158 -8.49 -20.57 -10.31
C GLY A 158 -9.42 -20.53 -9.11
N ASN A 159 -10.03 -21.67 -8.80
CA ASN A 159 -10.89 -21.83 -7.63
C ASN A 159 -10.10 -22.36 -6.43
N GLN A 160 -9.36 -21.46 -5.76
CA GLN A 160 -8.46 -21.80 -4.65
C GLN A 160 -9.04 -21.41 -3.28
N GLY A 161 -10.17 -20.70 -3.23
CA GLY A 161 -10.76 -20.21 -1.99
C GLY A 161 -9.90 -19.12 -1.33
N LEU A 162 -9.75 -19.18 -0.01
CA LEU A 162 -8.85 -18.28 0.72
C LEU A 162 -7.41 -18.78 0.61
N VAL A 163 -6.54 -17.98 0.03
CA VAL A 163 -5.12 -18.29 -0.19
C VAL A 163 -4.26 -17.51 0.78
N GLU A 164 -3.28 -18.19 1.39
CA GLU A 164 -2.26 -17.53 2.21
C GLU A 164 -1.42 -16.60 1.33
N GLY A 165 -1.28 -15.34 1.75
CA GLY A 165 -0.55 -14.31 1.02
C GLY A 165 -1.30 -13.00 0.92
N HIS A 166 -0.67 -12.05 0.24
CA HIS A 166 -1.15 -10.71 -0.05
C HIS A 166 -0.71 -10.26 -1.45
N GLY A 167 -1.25 -9.14 -1.90
CA GLY A 167 -0.76 -8.42 -3.08
C GLY A 167 -0.70 -6.91 -2.83
N ARG A 168 -0.40 -6.13 -3.87
CA ARG A 168 -0.48 -4.67 -3.86
C ARG A 168 -1.63 -4.22 -4.76
N ILE A 169 -2.15 -3.02 -4.51
CA ILE A 169 -3.22 -2.46 -5.36
C ILE A 169 -2.77 -2.22 -6.80
N VAL A 170 -1.48 -1.91 -6.98
CA VAL A 170 -0.85 -1.71 -8.30
C VAL A 170 -0.75 -3.00 -9.12
N ASP A 171 -0.89 -4.17 -8.48
CA ASP A 171 -0.88 -5.47 -9.15
C ASP A 171 -2.23 -5.77 -9.83
N VAL A 172 -3.30 -5.02 -9.53
CA VAL A 172 -4.65 -5.31 -10.04
C VAL A 172 -4.79 -5.05 -11.54
N ALA A 173 -4.38 -3.88 -12.04
CA ALA A 173 -4.43 -3.57 -13.47
C ALA A 173 -3.70 -4.60 -14.36
N PRO A 174 -2.43 -4.97 -14.09
CA PRO A 174 -1.76 -6.00 -14.88
C PRO A 174 -2.44 -7.38 -14.76
N THR A 175 -3.00 -7.72 -13.59
CA THR A 175 -3.79 -8.96 -13.41
C THR A 175 -5.03 -8.99 -14.31
N ILE A 176 -5.76 -7.87 -14.40
CA ILE A 176 -6.92 -7.73 -15.28
C ILE A 176 -6.51 -7.88 -16.75
N LEU A 177 -5.41 -7.25 -17.15
CA LEU A 177 -4.91 -7.33 -18.53
C LEU A 177 -4.45 -8.75 -18.90
N ASN A 178 -3.84 -9.47 -17.96
CA ASN A 178 -3.53 -10.89 -18.14
C ASN A 178 -4.81 -11.72 -18.29
N LEU A 179 -5.81 -11.53 -17.42
CA LEU A 179 -7.09 -12.22 -17.50
C LEU A 179 -7.81 -11.96 -18.83
N LEU A 180 -7.72 -10.75 -19.39
CA LEU A 180 -8.29 -10.41 -20.70
C LEU A 180 -7.47 -10.96 -21.88
N GLY A 181 -6.33 -11.62 -21.64
CA GLY A 181 -5.51 -12.24 -22.67
C GLY A 181 -4.57 -11.27 -23.41
N TYR A 182 -4.29 -10.09 -22.85
CA TYR A 182 -3.29 -9.19 -23.41
C TYR A 182 -1.87 -9.76 -23.22
N SER A 183 -0.95 -9.32 -24.07
CA SER A 183 0.47 -9.69 -23.97
C SER A 183 1.28 -8.53 -23.42
N LYS A 184 2.27 -8.83 -22.58
CA LYS A 184 3.24 -7.84 -22.11
C LYS A 184 4.08 -7.31 -23.30
N MET A 185 4.32 -6.01 -23.32
CA MET A 185 5.07 -5.30 -24.36
C MET A 185 6.35 -4.70 -23.78
N SER A 186 7.36 -4.46 -24.61
CA SER A 186 8.55 -3.70 -24.21
C SER A 186 8.37 -2.23 -24.58
N PHE A 187 8.60 -1.34 -23.60
CA PHE A 187 8.43 0.11 -23.74
C PHE A 187 9.78 0.87 -23.64
N GLY A 188 10.85 0.31 -24.24
CA GLY A 188 12.17 0.95 -24.27
C GLY A 188 13.16 0.47 -23.20
N GLY A 189 12.80 -0.57 -22.44
CA GLY A 189 13.69 -1.30 -21.52
C GLY A 189 14.26 -2.59 -22.12
N SER A 190 14.89 -3.43 -21.30
CA SER A 190 15.38 -4.73 -21.76
C SER A 190 14.22 -5.62 -22.22
N SER A 191 14.49 -6.64 -23.05
CA SER A 191 13.46 -7.61 -23.46
C SER A 191 12.81 -8.38 -22.30
N LYS A 192 13.40 -8.30 -21.09
CA LYS A 192 12.91 -8.88 -19.84
C LYS A 192 11.97 -7.96 -19.07
N ASP A 193 11.98 -6.65 -19.33
CA ASP A 193 11.13 -5.64 -18.67
C ASP A 193 9.77 -5.46 -19.36
N LYS A 194 9.17 -6.56 -19.85
CA LYS A 194 7.88 -6.44 -20.52
C LYS A 194 6.79 -6.14 -19.48
N LYS A 195 5.99 -5.12 -19.73
CA LYS A 195 4.85 -4.70 -18.88
C LYS A 195 3.58 -4.69 -19.71
N TYR A 196 2.41 -4.67 -19.06
CA TYR A 196 1.14 -4.58 -19.77
C TYR A 196 0.80 -3.13 -20.15
N LEU A 197 1.25 -2.18 -19.33
CA LEU A 197 1.02 -0.74 -19.52
C LEU A 197 2.34 0.00 -19.66
N ILE A 198 2.29 1.17 -20.30
CA ILE A 198 3.48 2.02 -20.53
C ILE A 198 4.07 2.57 -19.21
N SER A 199 3.22 2.76 -18.20
CA SER A 199 3.58 3.07 -16.83
C SER A 199 2.88 2.04 -15.95
N GLN A 200 3.66 1.29 -15.18
CA GLN A 200 3.20 0.19 -14.35
C GLN A 200 4.26 -0.10 -13.28
N ASP A 201 3.85 -0.08 -12.02
CA ASP A 201 4.69 -0.42 -10.88
C ASP A 201 4.44 -1.86 -10.42
N GLY A 202 3.18 -2.28 -10.39
CA GLY A 202 2.82 -3.64 -9.99
C GLY A 202 3.12 -4.71 -11.03
N ASP A 203 2.81 -5.95 -10.68
CA ASP A 203 2.91 -7.12 -11.53
C ASP A 203 1.61 -7.94 -11.51
N SER A 204 1.40 -8.76 -12.53
CA SER A 204 0.20 -9.60 -12.60
C SER A 204 0.27 -10.72 -11.54
N MET A 205 -0.84 -10.94 -10.84
CA MET A 205 -1.02 -12.01 -9.85
C MET A 205 -1.31 -13.34 -10.55
N ASP A 206 -0.31 -13.84 -11.28
CA ASP A 206 -0.45 -15.00 -12.17
C ASP A 206 -0.88 -16.28 -11.44
N GLY A 207 -0.60 -16.39 -10.14
CA GLY A 207 -1.02 -17.51 -9.31
C GLY A 207 -2.54 -17.73 -9.22
N PHE A 208 -3.34 -16.72 -9.58
CA PHE A 208 -4.81 -16.84 -9.66
C PHE A 208 -5.34 -17.12 -11.06
N ILE A 209 -4.51 -17.15 -12.09
CA ILE A 209 -4.95 -17.24 -13.49
C ILE A 209 -4.67 -18.65 -14.03
N GLU A 210 -5.72 -19.40 -14.36
CA GLU A 210 -5.62 -20.75 -14.93
C GLU A 210 -5.60 -20.73 -16.46
N SER A 211 -6.47 -19.93 -17.06
CA SER A 211 -6.56 -19.76 -18.51
C SER A 211 -7.01 -18.33 -18.80
N GLY A 212 -6.07 -17.46 -19.17
CA GLY A 212 -6.41 -16.10 -19.61
C GLY A 212 -7.39 -16.09 -20.79
N GLY A 213 -7.87 -14.91 -21.19
CA GLY A 213 -8.84 -14.75 -22.28
C GLY A 213 -10.30 -14.64 -21.83
N ALA A 214 -10.55 -14.14 -20.62
CA ALA A 214 -11.87 -13.67 -20.23
C ALA A 214 -12.36 -12.58 -21.21
N ASN A 215 -13.62 -12.65 -21.61
CA ASN A 215 -14.19 -11.66 -22.54
C ASN A 215 -14.46 -10.30 -21.86
N HIS A 216 -14.76 -10.33 -20.55
CA HIS A 216 -15.09 -9.15 -19.76
C HIS A 216 -14.63 -9.35 -18.32
N VAL A 217 -14.22 -8.25 -17.68
CA VAL A 217 -13.93 -8.20 -16.24
C VAL A 217 -14.80 -7.10 -15.63
N VAL A 218 -15.46 -7.42 -14.53
CA VAL A 218 -16.25 -6.46 -13.74
C VAL A 218 -15.53 -6.24 -12.42
N VAL A 219 -15.23 -4.99 -12.11
CA VAL A 219 -14.53 -4.60 -10.88
C VAL A 219 -15.53 -3.98 -9.91
N PHE A 220 -15.56 -4.50 -8.68
CA PHE A 220 -16.27 -3.91 -7.56
C PHE A 220 -15.25 -3.27 -6.61
N LEU A 221 -15.37 -1.96 -6.39
CA LEU A 221 -14.51 -1.21 -5.47
C LEU A 221 -15.19 -1.16 -4.09
N LEU A 222 -14.55 -1.75 -3.08
CA LEU A 222 -15.03 -1.77 -1.69
C LEU A 222 -14.20 -0.79 -0.85
N ASP A 223 -14.49 0.50 -1.00
CA ASP A 223 -13.76 1.56 -0.29
C ASP A 223 -14.02 1.52 1.23
N GLY A 224 -12.96 1.73 2.01
CA GLY A 224 -12.98 1.66 3.48
C GLY A 224 -13.38 0.29 4.07
N CYS A 225 -13.43 -0.77 3.25
CA CYS A 225 -13.86 -2.08 3.71
C CYS A 225 -12.70 -2.81 4.43
N ASN A 226 -12.86 -3.08 5.73
CA ASN A 226 -11.87 -3.85 6.49
C ASN A 226 -11.95 -5.35 6.11
N PRO A 227 -10.84 -5.98 5.68
CA PRO A 227 -10.84 -7.37 5.22
C PRO A 227 -11.20 -8.38 6.31
N ASN A 228 -10.76 -8.16 7.56
CA ASN A 228 -11.04 -9.09 8.66
C ASN A 228 -12.53 -9.07 9.02
N VAL A 229 -13.15 -7.90 9.00
CA VAL A 229 -14.61 -7.76 9.18
C VAL A 229 -15.34 -8.44 8.03
N LEU A 230 -14.89 -8.26 6.79
CA LEU A 230 -15.50 -8.87 5.61
C LEU A 230 -15.46 -10.40 5.67
N PHE A 231 -14.30 -10.98 5.93
CA PHE A 231 -14.15 -12.45 5.97
C PHE A 231 -14.87 -13.06 7.19
N GLU A 232 -14.94 -12.36 8.32
CA GLU A 232 -15.76 -12.77 9.46
C GLU A 232 -17.27 -12.73 9.12
N ALA A 233 -17.73 -11.74 8.36
CA ALA A 233 -19.10 -11.66 7.88
C ALA A 233 -19.43 -12.79 6.89
N ILE A 234 -18.49 -13.15 6.01
CA ILE A 234 -18.59 -14.32 5.12
C ILE A 234 -18.72 -15.60 5.96
N ARG A 235 -17.83 -15.80 6.95
CA ARG A 235 -17.84 -16.98 7.83
C ARG A 235 -19.14 -17.13 8.60
N LYS A 236 -19.76 -16.01 9.01
CA LYS A 236 -21.05 -15.97 9.69
C LYS A 236 -22.26 -16.09 8.76
N GLY A 237 -22.05 -16.16 7.45
CA GLY A 237 -23.13 -16.26 6.46
C GLY A 237 -23.91 -14.95 6.25
N LEU A 238 -23.35 -13.80 6.65
CA LEU A 238 -24.01 -12.49 6.53
C LEU A 238 -23.90 -11.91 5.11
N THR A 239 -22.92 -12.36 4.32
CA THR A 239 -22.61 -11.86 2.97
C THR A 239 -22.58 -12.99 1.93
N PRO A 240 -23.72 -13.68 1.68
CA PRO A 240 -23.75 -14.90 0.87
C PRO A 240 -23.24 -14.71 -0.57
N ASN A 241 -23.45 -13.54 -1.17
CA ASN A 241 -22.94 -13.26 -2.52
C ASN A 241 -21.41 -13.14 -2.56
N LEU A 242 -20.81 -12.52 -1.55
CA LEU A 242 -19.34 -12.44 -1.45
C LEU A 242 -18.74 -13.79 -1.09
N ALA A 243 -19.41 -14.55 -0.22
CA ALA A 243 -19.04 -15.94 0.06
C ALA A 243 -19.03 -16.78 -1.23
N SER A 244 -20.03 -16.60 -2.09
CA SER A 244 -20.10 -17.30 -3.38
C SER A 244 -18.97 -16.91 -4.34
N LEU A 245 -18.47 -15.67 -4.32
CA LEU A 245 -17.31 -15.28 -5.13
C LEU A 245 -16.04 -15.96 -4.64
N VAL A 246 -15.83 -16.02 -3.33
CA VAL A 246 -14.67 -16.72 -2.74
C VAL A 246 -14.74 -18.23 -3.00
N LEU A 247 -15.91 -18.85 -2.86
CA LEU A 247 -16.11 -20.29 -3.06
C LEU A 247 -15.97 -20.75 -4.53
N ASN A 248 -16.16 -19.84 -5.49
CA ASN A 248 -16.03 -20.10 -6.92
C ASN A 248 -14.81 -19.37 -7.51
N GLY A 249 -13.82 -19.05 -6.68
CA GLY A 249 -12.72 -18.18 -7.06
C GLY A 249 -11.61 -18.24 -6.03
N SER A 250 -10.91 -17.12 -5.87
CA SER A 250 -9.77 -16.99 -4.98
C SER A 250 -9.82 -15.65 -4.25
N ALA A 251 -9.22 -15.59 -3.07
CA ALA A 251 -9.06 -14.37 -2.28
C ALA A 251 -7.77 -14.41 -1.48
N PHE A 252 -7.13 -13.26 -1.26
CA PHE A 252 -5.99 -13.18 -0.35
C PHE A 252 -6.45 -13.10 1.09
N LYS A 253 -5.91 -13.98 1.95
CA LYS A 253 -6.17 -13.95 3.38
C LYS A 253 -5.63 -12.68 4.04
N HIS A 254 -4.49 -12.16 3.59
CA HIS A 254 -3.91 -10.92 4.11
C HIS A 254 -4.28 -9.68 3.27
N GLY A 255 -5.22 -9.83 2.34
CA GLY A 255 -5.72 -8.74 1.50
C GLY A 255 -4.70 -8.22 0.49
N ILE A 256 -4.92 -7.00 0.03
CA ILE A 256 -3.98 -6.24 -0.80
C ILE A 256 -3.65 -4.90 -0.15
N PHE A 257 -2.45 -4.39 -0.39
CA PHE A 257 -1.97 -3.14 0.16
C PHE A 257 -2.19 -1.96 -0.80
N ALA A 258 -2.89 -0.94 -0.30
CA ALA A 258 -3.03 0.36 -0.92
C ALA A 258 -1.66 1.08 -0.99
N SER A 259 -1.46 1.86 -2.05
CA SER A 259 -0.33 2.77 -2.21
C SER A 259 -0.50 4.01 -1.35
N MET A 260 0.58 4.76 -1.13
CA MET A 260 0.52 6.01 -0.38
C MET A 260 0.32 7.25 -1.26
N PRO A 261 -0.53 8.22 -0.84
CA PRO A 261 -1.40 8.17 0.33
C PRO A 261 -2.52 7.13 0.20
N SER A 262 -2.91 6.46 1.29
CA SER A 262 -3.93 5.40 1.30
C SER A 262 -5.37 5.95 1.20
N VAL A 263 -5.58 6.97 0.36
CA VAL A 263 -6.85 7.67 0.15
C VAL A 263 -7.55 7.20 -1.12
N THR A 264 -8.87 7.35 -1.15
CA THR A 264 -9.78 6.77 -2.16
C THR A 264 -9.37 7.11 -3.59
N LEU A 265 -9.23 8.40 -3.92
CA LEU A 265 -9.04 8.84 -5.30
C LEU A 265 -7.68 8.40 -5.86
N ALA A 266 -6.63 8.50 -5.03
CA ALA A 266 -5.29 8.04 -5.38
C ALA A 266 -5.31 6.53 -5.67
N ASN A 267 -5.86 5.72 -4.76
CA ASN A 267 -5.83 4.27 -4.87
C ASN A 267 -6.80 3.67 -5.89
N HIS A 268 -7.94 4.33 -6.16
CA HIS A 268 -8.79 3.98 -7.29
C HIS A 268 -8.03 4.17 -8.61
N THR A 269 -7.23 5.23 -8.72
CA THR A 269 -6.38 5.46 -9.89
C THR A 269 -5.29 4.40 -9.96
N SER A 270 -4.60 4.10 -8.84
CA SER A 270 -3.56 3.06 -8.79
C SER A 270 -4.07 1.68 -9.19
N LEU A 271 -5.29 1.31 -8.76
CA LEU A 271 -5.93 0.06 -9.14
C LEU A 271 -6.16 -0.04 -10.66
N LEU A 272 -6.52 1.08 -11.30
CA LEU A 272 -6.85 1.13 -12.73
C LEU A 272 -5.61 1.24 -13.63
N THR A 273 -4.55 1.93 -13.18
CA THR A 273 -3.34 2.13 -13.98
C THR A 273 -2.22 1.16 -13.62
N GLY A 274 -2.30 0.50 -12.47
CA GLY A 274 -1.21 -0.29 -11.93
C GLY A 274 0.02 0.54 -11.55
N SER A 275 -0.17 1.84 -11.30
CA SER A 275 0.91 2.78 -10.95
C SER A 275 0.67 3.40 -9.57
N HIS A 276 1.72 3.77 -8.86
CA HIS A 276 1.62 4.49 -7.61
C HIS A 276 1.21 5.96 -7.80
N PRO A 277 0.70 6.64 -6.75
CA PRO A 277 0.28 8.04 -6.79
C PRO A 277 1.29 9.03 -7.35
N GLY A 278 2.56 8.87 -7.03
CA GLY A 278 3.65 9.70 -7.53
C GLY A 278 3.95 9.48 -9.01
N HIS A 279 3.53 8.36 -9.60
CA HIS A 279 3.72 8.05 -11.02
C HIS A 279 2.51 8.43 -11.88
N HIS A 280 1.28 8.25 -11.38
CA HIS A 280 0.07 8.69 -12.09
C HIS A 280 -0.34 10.13 -11.77
N GLY A 281 0.25 10.77 -10.77
CA GLY A 281 0.09 12.20 -10.45
C GLY A 281 -1.23 12.57 -9.76
N VAL A 282 -1.91 11.60 -9.15
CA VAL A 282 -3.13 11.84 -8.34
C VAL A 282 -2.77 11.52 -6.89
N LEU A 283 -2.45 12.58 -6.14
CA LEU A 283 -2.11 12.53 -4.71
C LEU A 283 -3.35 12.84 -3.86
#